data_AF-A0A4Q3FJU7-F1
#
_entry.id   AF-A0A4Q3FJU7-F1
#
_cell.length_a   1.000
_cell.length_b   1.000
_cell.length_c   1.000
_cell.angle_alpha   90.00
_cell.angle_beta   90.00
_cell.angle_gamma   90.00
#
_symmetry.space_group_name_H-M   'P 1'
#
loop_
_entity.id
_entity.type
_entity.pdbx_description
1 polymer ?
#
loop_
_entity_poly.entity_id
_entity_poly.type
_entity_poly.pdbx_seq_one_letter_code
_entity_poly.pdbx_strand_id
1 'polypeptide(L)'
;MVADVPSYVLESLALVGPEKAVGYLPLQTVTQVLGLKVEDVIAQAATRGLRAIAIGPHHCCIKSGALYVWDEVALEAVLRVGSATIEKVKAPAEPEMFVRFIARDWFVTEHPIMQIIRAAFADNSMPA
;
A
#
# COMPACT_ATOMS: atom_id res chain seq x y z
N MET A 1 -20.58 -13.83 17.79
CA MET A 1 -21.19 -12.78 16.95
C MET A 1 -20.03 -12.13 16.20
N VAL A 2 -19.74 -12.61 14.99
CA VAL A 2 -18.66 -12.05 14.16
C VAL A 2 -19.29 -10.85 13.46
N ALA A 3 -18.81 -9.65 13.81
CA ALA A 3 -19.23 -8.43 13.13
C ALA A 3 -18.94 -8.60 11.64
N ASP A 4 -19.97 -8.42 10.83
CA ASP A 4 -19.90 -8.40 9.38
C ASP A 4 -19.06 -7.17 9.00
N VAL A 5 -17.74 -7.38 8.90
CA VAL A 5 -16.80 -6.35 8.47
C VAL A 5 -17.21 -5.98 7.05
N PRO A 6 -17.42 -4.70 6.71
CA PRO A 6 -17.88 -4.31 5.37
C PRO A 6 -16.90 -4.86 4.34
N SER A 7 -17.37 -5.88 3.61
CA SER A 7 -16.53 -6.81 2.85
C SER A 7 -15.68 -6.08 1.82
N TYR A 8 -16.16 -4.93 1.32
CA TYR A 8 -15.50 -4.10 0.32
C TYR A 8 -14.18 -3.45 0.78
N VAL A 9 -14.05 -3.12 2.07
CA VAL A 9 -12.83 -2.46 2.57
C VAL A 9 -11.70 -3.47 2.71
N LEU A 10 -12.05 -4.67 3.19
CA LEU A 10 -11.14 -5.80 3.20
C LEU A 10 -10.85 -6.31 1.79
N GLU A 11 -11.77 -6.21 0.82
CA GLU A 11 -11.54 -6.61 -0.58
C GLU A 11 -10.31 -5.92 -1.16
N SER A 12 -10.13 -4.61 -0.95
CA SER A 12 -8.96 -3.89 -1.49
C SER A 12 -7.62 -4.41 -0.93
N LEU A 13 -7.59 -4.86 0.34
CA LEU A 13 -6.44 -5.50 0.98
C LEU A 13 -6.37 -7.02 0.69
N ALA A 14 -7.50 -7.66 0.40
CA ALA A 14 -7.60 -9.05 0.01
C ALA A 14 -7.08 -9.26 -1.41
N LEU A 15 -7.26 -8.26 -2.29
CA LEU A 15 -6.71 -8.27 -3.64
C LEU A 15 -5.19 -8.11 -3.68
N VAL A 16 -4.54 -7.73 -2.57
CA VAL A 16 -3.06 -7.65 -2.53
C VAL A 16 -2.46 -9.03 -2.74
N GLY A 17 -1.56 -9.11 -3.73
CA GLY A 17 -0.95 -10.34 -4.22
C GLY A 17 -0.24 -10.10 -5.56
N PRO A 18 -0.10 -11.12 -6.43
CA PRO A 18 0.70 -11.01 -7.65
C PRO A 18 0.14 -10.02 -8.68
N GLU A 19 -1.18 -9.78 -8.68
CA GLU A 19 -1.82 -8.82 -9.59
C GLU A 19 -1.84 -7.39 -9.03
N LYS A 20 -1.85 -7.25 -7.69
CA LYS A 20 -1.84 -5.97 -6.99
C LYS A 20 -0.78 -6.00 -5.90
N ALA A 21 0.38 -5.43 -6.21
CA ALA A 21 1.52 -5.50 -5.33
C ALA A 21 1.30 -4.78 -3.99
N VAL A 22 0.56 -3.66 -3.96
CA VAL A 22 0.37 -2.82 -2.76
C VAL A 22 -1.09 -2.46 -2.56
N GLY A 23 -1.52 -2.46 -1.30
CA GLY A 23 -2.77 -1.90 -0.82
C GLY A 23 -2.53 -1.04 0.43
N TYR A 24 -3.41 -0.07 0.66
CA TYR A 24 -3.37 0.71 1.90
C TYR A 24 -4.78 0.94 2.44
N LEU A 25 -4.85 1.14 3.76
CA LEU A 25 -6.06 1.50 4.44
C LEU A 25 -5.76 2.49 5.58
N PRO A 26 -6.48 3.62 5.69
CA PRO A 26 -6.29 4.55 6.80
C PRO A 26 -6.49 3.87 8.16
N LEU A 27 -5.63 4.18 9.14
CA LEU A 27 -5.71 3.56 10.49
C LEU A 27 -7.04 3.88 11.18
N GLN A 28 -7.60 5.06 10.91
CA GLN A 28 -8.92 5.42 11.40
C GLN A 28 -10.00 4.50 10.82
N THR A 29 -9.90 4.10 9.55
CA THR A 29 -10.84 3.15 8.95
C THR A 29 -10.69 1.77 9.59
N VAL A 30 -9.46 1.28 9.77
CA VAL A 30 -9.20 0.00 10.44
C VAL A 30 -9.84 -0.05 11.83
N THR A 31 -9.62 0.99 12.63
CA THR A 31 -10.03 1.01 14.05
C THR A 31 -11.47 1.44 14.26
N GLN A 32 -11.94 2.51 13.58
CA GLN A 32 -13.25 3.10 13.82
C GLN A 32 -14.35 2.56 12.90
N VAL A 33 -14.02 2.15 11.67
CA VAL A 33 -15.02 1.64 10.71
C VAL A 33 -15.09 0.12 10.79
N LEU A 34 -13.95 -0.57 10.80
CA LEU A 34 -13.92 -2.04 10.85
C LEU A 34 -13.91 -2.60 12.28
N GLY A 35 -13.60 -1.77 13.28
CA GLY A 35 -13.46 -2.23 14.67
C GLY A 35 -12.31 -3.23 14.87
N LEU A 36 -11.36 -3.30 13.94
CA LEU A 36 -10.24 -4.22 13.97
C LEU A 36 -9.02 -3.57 14.63
N LYS A 37 -8.16 -4.40 15.23
CA LYS A 37 -6.84 -3.93 15.66
C LYS A 37 -5.88 -3.97 14.48
N VAL A 38 -5.04 -2.95 14.41
CA VAL A 38 -4.00 -2.85 13.38
C VAL A 38 -3.06 -4.04 13.44
N GLU A 39 -2.72 -4.51 14.65
CA GLU A 39 -1.90 -5.71 14.84
C GLU A 39 -2.54 -6.97 14.24
N ASP A 40 -3.86 -7.13 14.38
CA ASP A 40 -4.58 -8.29 13.84
C ASP A 40 -4.53 -8.30 12.31
N VAL A 41 -4.65 -7.13 11.67
CA VAL A 41 -4.57 -7.02 10.21
C VAL A 41 -3.14 -7.32 9.73
N ILE A 42 -2.12 -6.85 10.45
CA ILE A 42 -0.71 -7.18 10.15
C ILE A 42 -0.48 -8.69 10.27
N ALA A 43 -0.98 -9.31 11.33
CA ALA A 43 -0.89 -10.76 11.52
C ALA A 43 -1.60 -11.53 10.40
N GLN A 44 -2.79 -11.09 9.97
CA GLN A 44 -3.51 -11.68 8.85
C GLN A 44 -2.80 -11.51 7.50
N ALA A 45 -2.11 -10.39 7.28
CA ALA A 45 -1.27 -10.23 6.10
C ALA A 45 -0.10 -11.23 6.13
N ALA A 46 0.55 -11.37 7.29
CA ALA A 46 1.67 -12.30 7.46
C ALA A 46 1.27 -13.77 7.24
N THR A 47 0.07 -14.21 7.67
CA THR A 47 -0.42 -15.58 7.40
C THR A 47 -0.65 -15.86 5.92
N ARG A 48 -0.83 -14.81 5.11
CA ARG A 48 -0.95 -14.89 3.65
C ARG A 48 0.39 -14.77 2.93
N GLY A 49 1.52 -14.66 3.66
CA GLY A 49 2.84 -14.43 3.09
C GLY A 49 3.09 -12.97 2.66
N LEU A 50 2.20 -12.05 3.04
CA LEU A 50 2.32 -10.63 2.72
C LEU A 50 3.07 -9.89 3.82
N ARG A 51 3.63 -8.73 3.47
CA ARG A 51 4.21 -7.78 4.40
C ARG A 51 3.19 -6.69 4.71
N ALA A 52 3.24 -6.16 5.93
CA ALA A 52 2.37 -5.06 6.33
C ALA A 52 3.07 -4.13 7.31
N ILE A 53 2.77 -2.84 7.22
CA ILE A 53 3.29 -1.83 8.12
C ILE A 53 2.26 -0.75 8.43
N ALA A 54 2.10 -0.45 9.71
CA ALA A 54 1.34 0.69 10.17
C ALA A 54 2.23 1.93 10.21
N ILE A 55 1.87 2.94 9.42
CA ILE A 55 2.57 4.22 9.39
C ILE A 55 1.69 5.23 10.12
N GLY A 56 2.20 5.74 11.25
CA GLY A 56 1.52 6.72 12.07
C GLY A 56 1.38 8.09 11.39
N PRO A 57 0.52 8.97 11.94
CA PRO A 57 0.18 10.25 11.32
C PRO A 57 1.34 11.24 11.18
N HIS A 58 2.40 11.08 11.98
CA HIS A 58 3.60 11.92 11.88
C HIS A 58 4.54 11.54 10.73
N HIS A 59 4.36 10.35 10.15
CA HIS A 59 5.19 9.82 9.07
C HIS A 59 4.38 9.51 7.81
N CYS A 60 3.11 9.93 7.76
CA CYS A 60 2.20 9.64 6.68
C CYS A 60 1.53 10.93 6.18
N CYS A 61 1.29 11.00 4.88
CA CYS A 61 0.54 12.07 4.23
C CYS A 61 -0.95 12.05 4.63
N ILE A 62 -1.43 10.93 5.20
CA ILE A 62 -2.78 10.75 5.74
C ILE A 62 -2.80 11.15 7.22
N LYS A 63 -3.71 12.08 7.58
CA LYS A 63 -3.82 12.64 8.94
C LYS A 63 -4.02 11.61 10.06
N SER A 64 -4.64 10.47 9.76
CA SER A 64 -4.82 9.38 10.72
C SER A 64 -3.67 8.38 10.74
N GLY A 65 -2.71 8.50 9.81
CA GLY A 65 -1.84 7.39 9.41
C GLY A 65 -2.58 6.37 8.55
N ALA A 66 -1.82 5.43 7.99
CA ALA A 66 -2.35 4.32 7.19
C ALA A 66 -1.58 3.02 7.43
N LEU A 67 -2.30 1.92 7.34
CA LEU A 67 -1.77 0.57 7.25
C LEU A 67 -1.53 0.25 5.78
N TYR A 68 -0.30 -0.07 5.43
CA TYR A 68 0.07 -0.56 4.11
C TYR A 68 0.28 -2.06 4.17
N VAL A 69 -0.16 -2.76 3.13
CA VAL A 69 0.03 -4.20 2.94
C VAL A 69 0.58 -4.40 1.53
N TRP A 70 1.61 -5.20 1.38
CA TRP A 70 2.21 -5.47 0.07
C TRP A 70 2.70 -6.91 -0.06
N ASP A 71 2.75 -7.37 -1.30
CA ASP A 71 3.44 -8.58 -1.71
C ASP A 71 4.89 -8.20 -2.07
N GLU A 72 5.86 -8.79 -1.36
CA GLU A 72 7.28 -8.49 -1.53
C GLU A 72 7.74 -8.78 -2.96
N VAL A 73 7.35 -9.92 -3.52
CA VAL A 73 7.80 -10.39 -4.83
C VAL A 73 7.17 -9.58 -5.94
N ALA A 74 5.87 -9.31 -5.83
CA ALA A 74 5.16 -8.49 -6.82
C ALA A 74 5.67 -7.04 -6.81
N LEU A 75 5.92 -6.48 -5.62
CA LEU A 75 6.43 -5.12 -5.51
C LEU A 75 7.87 -5.03 -6.05
N GLU A 76 8.75 -5.97 -5.71
CA GLU A 76 10.10 -6.03 -6.31
C GLU A 76 10.06 -6.09 -7.83
N ALA A 77 9.15 -6.87 -8.41
CA ALA A 77 9.01 -6.96 -9.87
C ALA A 77 8.62 -5.61 -10.49
N VAL A 78 7.65 -4.92 -9.90
CA VAL A 78 7.24 -3.57 -10.33
C VAL A 78 8.38 -2.56 -10.21
N LEU A 79 9.10 -2.56 -9.09
CA LEU A 79 10.24 -1.66 -8.86
C LEU A 79 11.39 -1.95 -9.82
N ARG A 80 11.64 -3.22 -10.14
CA ARG A 80 12.66 -3.63 -11.13
C ARG A 80 12.34 -3.14 -12.53
N VAL A 81 11.08 -3.28 -12.97
CA VAL A 81 10.61 -2.76 -14.25
C VAL A 81 10.71 -1.23 -14.29
N GLY A 82 10.36 -0.56 -13.19
CA GLY A 82 10.44 0.89 -13.03
C GLY A 82 11.82 1.44 -12.65
N SER A 83 12.87 0.63 -12.59
CA SER A 83 14.18 0.98 -12.02
C SER A 83 14.78 2.28 -12.58
N ALA A 84 14.71 2.48 -13.90
CA ALA A 84 15.17 3.70 -14.54
C ALA A 84 14.47 4.96 -14.01
N THR A 85 13.16 4.87 -13.74
CA THR A 85 12.39 5.97 -13.16
C THR A 85 12.72 6.15 -11.68
N ILE A 86 12.88 5.05 -10.92
CA ILE A 86 13.28 5.08 -9.50
C ILE A 86 14.61 5.81 -9.35
N GLU A 87 15.61 5.46 -10.14
CA GLU A 87 16.93 6.12 -10.13
C GLU A 87 16.83 7.60 -10.50
N LYS A 88 16.04 7.92 -11.54
CA LYS A 88 15.84 9.30 -11.99
C LYS A 88 15.23 10.19 -10.91
N VAL A 89 14.26 9.67 -10.15
CA VAL A 89 13.61 10.41 -9.05
C VAL A 89 14.30 10.23 -7.70
N LYS A 90 15.39 9.44 -7.64
CA LYS A 90 16.06 9.04 -6.40
C LYS A 90 15.12 8.41 -5.37
N ALA A 91 14.14 7.64 -5.85
CA ALA A 91 13.27 6.85 -4.99
C ALA A 91 14.03 5.60 -4.49
N PRO A 92 13.61 5.01 -3.37
CA PRO A 92 14.13 3.73 -2.94
C PRO A 92 13.62 2.58 -3.82
N ALA A 93 14.51 1.66 -4.19
CA ALA A 93 14.20 0.45 -4.94
C ALA A 93 13.83 -0.76 -4.05
N GLU A 94 13.97 -0.61 -2.73
CA GLU A 94 13.61 -1.64 -1.77
C GLU A 94 12.10 -1.54 -1.42
N PRO A 95 11.36 -2.66 -1.42
CA PRO A 95 9.90 -2.69 -1.23
C PRO A 95 9.39 -1.90 -0.02
N GLU A 96 9.89 -2.20 1.19
CA GLU A 96 9.45 -1.51 2.41
C GLU A 96 9.76 -0.01 2.35
N MET A 97 10.97 0.33 1.91
CA MET A 97 11.40 1.73 1.80
C MET A 97 10.58 2.49 0.78
N PHE A 98 10.20 1.84 -0.33
CA PHE A 98 9.28 2.39 -1.32
C PHE A 98 7.91 2.64 -0.73
N VAL A 99 7.33 1.69 0.00
CA VAL A 99 6.04 1.86 0.69
C VAL A 99 6.09 3.06 1.65
N ARG A 100 7.16 3.21 2.43
CA ARG A 100 7.34 4.37 3.32
C ARG A 100 7.50 5.68 2.54
N PHE A 101 8.21 5.66 1.42
CA PHE A 101 8.38 6.81 0.54
C PHE A 101 7.04 7.29 -0.02
N ILE A 102 6.23 6.38 -0.56
CA ILE A 102 4.91 6.73 -1.11
C ILE A 102 3.89 7.11 -0.04
N ALA A 103 4.07 6.62 1.18
CA ALA A 103 3.19 6.96 2.31
C ALA A 103 3.46 8.35 2.88
N ARG A 104 4.67 8.89 2.68
CA ARG A 104 5.11 10.15 3.30
C ARG A 104 4.59 11.37 2.56
N ASP A 105 4.53 11.32 1.24
CA ASP A 105 4.28 12.48 0.38
C ASP A 105 3.09 12.26 -0.55
N TRP A 106 2.35 13.35 -0.84
CA TRP A 106 1.32 13.36 -1.87
C TRP A 106 1.98 13.65 -3.22
N PHE A 107 2.02 12.64 -4.10
CA PHE A 107 2.58 12.81 -5.44
C PHE A 107 1.54 13.38 -6.41
N VAL A 108 1.93 14.39 -7.18
CA VAL A 108 1.12 14.92 -8.28
C VAL A 108 1.08 13.94 -9.44
N THR A 109 -0.02 13.94 -10.20
CA THR A 109 -0.27 12.96 -11.28
C THR A 109 0.79 12.96 -12.39
N GLU A 110 1.45 14.10 -12.61
CA GLU A 110 2.52 14.28 -13.60
C GLU A 110 3.88 13.78 -13.12
N HIS A 111 4.01 13.44 -11.82
CA HIS A 111 5.27 12.98 -11.27
C HIS A 111 5.60 11.60 -11.86
N PRO A 112 6.83 11.37 -12.39
CA PRO A 112 7.16 10.12 -13.08
C PRO A 112 7.03 8.87 -12.20
N ILE A 113 7.17 9.00 -10.88
CA ILE A 113 6.93 7.92 -9.91
C ILE A 113 5.46 7.41 -9.92
N MET A 114 4.50 8.24 -10.36
CA MET A 114 3.09 7.86 -10.38
C MET A 114 2.81 6.66 -11.28
N GLN A 115 3.60 6.46 -12.33
CA GLN A 115 3.47 5.28 -13.18
C GLN A 115 3.79 4.00 -12.39
N ILE A 116 4.81 4.05 -11.52
CA ILE A 116 5.20 2.93 -10.66
C ILE A 116 4.19 2.74 -9.55
N ILE A 117 3.72 3.83 -8.93
CA ILE A 117 2.68 3.77 -7.90
C ILE A 117 1.42 3.11 -8.47
N ARG A 118 0.93 3.56 -9.63
CA ARG A 118 -0.24 2.98 -10.30
C ARG A 118 -0.05 1.49 -10.60
N ALA A 119 1.11 1.12 -11.15
CA ALA A 119 1.46 -0.29 -11.38
C ALA A 119 1.44 -1.11 -10.08
N ALA A 120 1.99 -0.56 -8.98
CA ALA A 120 1.99 -1.23 -7.67
C ALA A 120 0.58 -1.42 -7.09
N PHE A 121 -0.31 -0.44 -7.28
CA PHE A 121 -1.71 -0.52 -6.83
C PHE A 121 -2.65 -1.26 -7.77
N ALA A 122 -2.14 -1.78 -8.90
CA ALA A 122 -2.94 -2.29 -10.02
C ALA A 122 -4.00 -1.29 -10.51
N ASP A 123 -3.71 0.01 -10.35
CA ASP A 123 -4.60 1.09 -10.74
C ASP A 123 -4.42 1.37 -12.24
N ASN A 124 -5.11 0.56 -13.04
CA ASN A 124 -5.18 0.66 -14.49
C ASN A 124 -6.09 1.81 -14.97
N SER A 125 -6.42 2.79 -14.11
CA SER A 125 -7.05 4.02 -14.58
C SER A 125 -6.09 4.74 -15.53
N MET A 126 -6.26 4.48 -16.84
CA MET A 126 -5.65 5.27 -17.90
C MET A 126 -5.94 6.75 -17.63
N PRO A 127 -4.96 7.66 -17.81
CA PRO A 127 -5.30 9.07 -17.92
C PRO A 127 -6.21 9.22 -19.16
N ALA A 128 -7.44 9.68 -18.93
CA ALA A 128 -8.29 10.22 -19.99
C ALA A 128 -7.67 11.51 -20.55
#